data_AF-A0A2N2GZL4-F1
#
_entry.id   AF-A0A2N2GZL4-F1
#
_cell.length_a   1.000
_cell.length_b   1.000
_cell.length_c   1.000
_cell.angle_alpha   90.00
_cell.angle_beta   90.00
_cell.angle_gamma   90.00
#
_symmetry.space_group_name_H-M   'P 1'
#
loop_
_entity.id
_entity.type
_entity.pdbx_description
1 polymer ?
#
loop_
_entity_poly.entity_id
_entity_poly.type
_entity_poly.pdbx_seq_one_letter_code
_entity_poly.pdbx_strand_id
1 'polypeptide(L)' 'MRVFHDEGIIALIFFIRWLIQNTRGGTTSSRTESPRALDILKERYARGEIDKQEFEEKKRDLS' A
#
# COMPACT_ATOMS: atom_id res chain seq x y z
N MET A 1 -25.76 26.58 6.65
CA MET A 1 -24.33 26.30 6.39
C MET A 1 -24.00 24.93 6.96
N ARG A 2 -24.14 23.85 6.18
CA ARG A 2 -23.89 22.48 6.67
C ARG A 2 -22.52 22.02 6.16
N VAL A 3 -21.65 21.74 7.13
CA VAL A 3 -20.45 20.90 7.07
C VAL A 3 -19.41 21.16 5.97
N PHE A 4 -18.46 22.04 6.27
CA PHE A 4 -17.14 22.13 5.61
C PHE A 4 -16.18 21.02 6.09
N HIS A 5 -16.68 19.80 6.34
CA HIS A 5 -15.86 18.67 6.85
C HIS A 5 -15.38 17.73 5.74
N ASP A 6 -15.99 17.78 4.56
CA ASP A 6 -15.68 16.88 3.43
C ASP A 6 -14.38 17.25 2.70
N GLU A 7 -13.88 18.48 2.83
CA GLU A 7 -12.67 18.92 2.13
C GLU A 7 -11.42 18.20 2.64
N GLY A 8 -11.36 17.90 3.94
CA GLY A 8 -10.23 17.18 4.55
C GLY A 8 -10.15 15.72 4.10
N ILE A 9 -11.30 15.06 3.97
CA ILE A 9 -11.38 13.65 3.57
C ILE A 9 -11.00 13.51 2.10
N ILE A 10 -11.52 14.40 1.24
CA ILE A 10 -11.19 14.41 -0.19
C ILE A 10 -9.70 14.68 -0.40
N ALA A 11 -9.13 15.67 0.30
CA ALA A 11 -7.71 15.96 0.25
C ALA A 11 -6.84 14.78 0.73
N LEU A 12 -7.25 14.11 1.81
CA LEU A 12 -6.55 12.95 2.35
C LEU A 12 -6.57 11.78 1.36
N ILE A 13 -7.73 11.47 0.76
CA ILE A 13 -7.85 10.40 -0.24
C ILE A 13 -7.00 10.72 -1.47
N PHE A 14 -7.00 11.97 -1.94
CA PHE A 14 -6.20 12.39 -3.07
C PHE A 14 -4.69 12.29 -2.78
N PHE A 15 -4.26 12.71 -1.59
CA PHE A 15 -2.87 12.62 -1.15
C PHE A 15 -2.39 11.18 -1.04
N ILE A 16 -3.19 10.29 -0.44
CA ILE A 16 -2.90 8.85 -0.35
C ILE A 16 -2.84 8.23 -1.75
N ARG A 17 -3.80 8.53 -2.63
CA ARG A 17 -3.79 8.03 -4.02
C ARG A 17 -2.55 8.50 -4.77
N TRP A 18 -2.19 9.78 -4.65
CA TRP A 18 -0.99 10.33 -5.29
C TRP A 18 0.29 9.70 -4.76
N LEU A 19 0.39 9.48 -3.44
CA LEU A 19 1.55 8.82 -2.82
C LEU A 19 1.71 7.37 -3.30
N ILE A 20 0.60 6.64 -3.42
CA ILE A 20 0.58 5.28 -3.97
C ILE A 20 0.93 5.28 -5.47
N GLN A 21 0.43 6.24 -6.25
CA GLN A 21 0.75 6.37 -7.67
C GLN A 21 2.25 6.69 -7.89
N ASN A 22 2.81 7.57 -7.06
CA ASN A 22 4.23 7.95 -7.09
C ASN A 22 5.14 6.78 -6.68
N THR A 23 4.72 5.95 -5.73
CA THR A 23 5.46 4.74 -5.34
C THR A 23 5.27 3.57 -6.32
N ARG A 24 4.15 3.52 -7.06
CA ARG A 24 3.89 2.52 -8.11
C ARG A 24 4.44 2.89 -9.50
N GLY A 25 5.04 4.06 -9.66
CA GLY A 25 5.66 4.50 -10.92
C GLY A 25 7.02 3.84 -11.25
N GLY A 26 7.47 2.85 -10.48
CA GLY A 26 8.85 2.35 -10.50
C GLY A 26 9.08 0.89 -10.90
N THR A 27 8.12 0.15 -11.45
CA THR A 27 8.36 -1.27 -11.80
C THR A 27 8.56 -1.52 -13.28
N THR A 28 9.51 -0.79 -13.88
CA THR A 28 10.26 -1.27 -15.05
C THR A 28 11.65 -1.71 -14.57
N SER A 29 11.71 -2.85 -13.88
CA SER A 29 12.92 -3.69 -13.76
C SER A 29 12.50 -4.96 -13.04
N SER A 30 12.39 -6.10 -13.72
CA SER A 30 13.53 -6.92 -14.16
C SER A 30 14.39 -7.38 -12.98
N ARG A 31 14.39 -8.70 -12.76
CA ARG A 31 15.23 -9.51 -11.86
C ARG A 31 14.81 -9.61 -10.40
N THR A 32 14.56 -10.86 -9.99
CA THR A 32 14.26 -11.36 -8.64
C THR A 32 12.75 -11.48 -8.41
N GLU A 33 12.25 -12.69 -8.15
CA GLU A 33 10.85 -12.96 -7.82
C GLU A 33 10.50 -12.57 -6.36
N SER A 34 11.50 -12.44 -5.49
CA SER A 34 11.37 -12.07 -4.07
C SER A 34 10.78 -10.68 -3.78
N PRO A 35 11.04 -9.59 -4.55
CA PRO A 35 10.45 -8.29 -4.28
C PRO A 35 8.95 -8.27 -4.54
N ARG A 36 8.45 -9.03 -5.53
CA ARG A 36 7.02 -9.04 -5.89
C ARG A 36 6.15 -9.67 -4.80
N ALA A 37 6.59 -10.79 -4.22
CA ALA A 37 5.82 -11.45 -3.17
C ALA A 37 5.69 -10.58 -1.91
N LEU A 38 6.78 -9.92 -1.50
CA LEU A 38 6.77 -8.97 -0.38
C LEU A 38 5.95 -7.71 -0.67
N ASP A 39 5.97 -7.21 -1.91
CA ASP A 39 5.20 -6.02 -2.31
C ASP A 39 3.69 -6.31 -2.33
N ILE A 40 3.28 -7.48 -2.83
CA ILE A 40 1.88 -7.94 -2.78
C ILE A 40 1.41 -8.11 -1.32
N LEU A 41 2.28 -8.62 -0.46
CA LEU A 41 2.00 -8.74 0.97
C LEU A 41 1.76 -7.38 1.61
N LYS A 42 2.65 -6.41 1.34
CA LYS A 42 2.57 -5.04 1.85
C LYS A 42 1.33 -4.33 1.32
N GLU A 43 0.97 -4.54 0.05
CA GLU A 43 -0.24 -3.98 -0.52
C GLU A 43 -1.50 -4.49 0.19
N ARG A 44 -1.59 -5.80 0.48
CA ARG A 44 -2.75 -6.37 1.20
C ARG A 44 -2.83 -5.93 2.66
N TYR A 45 -1.68 -5.74 3.31
CA TYR A 45 -1.63 -5.15 4.64
C TYR A 45 -2.10 -3.68 4.64
N ALA A 46 -1.66 -2.89 3.66
CA ALA A 46 -2.10 -1.50 3.49
C ALA A 46 -3.58 -1.37 3.13
N ARG A 47 -4.15 -2.37 2.44
CA ARG A 47 -5.60 -2.50 2.21
C ARG A 47 -6.37 -2.97 3.45
N GLY A 48 -5.69 -3.47 4.48
CA GLY A 48 -6.31 -4.03 5.69
C GLY A 48 -6.90 -5.43 5.47
N GLU A 49 -6.54 -6.13 4.39
CA GLU A 49 -7.01 -7.48 4.09
C GLU A 49 -6.28 -8.56 4.88
N ILE A 50 -5.10 -8.24 5.42
CA ILE A 50 -4.32 -9.11 6.30
C ILE A 50 -3.91 -8.35 7.55
N ASP A 51 -3.92 -9.04 8.68
CA ASP A 51 -3.46 -8.48 9.95
C ASP A 51 -1.92 -8.38 9.98
N LYS A 52 -1.40 -7.55 10.89
CA LYS A 52 0.04 -7.39 11.13
C LYS A 52 0.72 -8.73 11.46
N GLN A 53 0.04 -9.63 12.18
CA GLN A 53 0.58 -10.96 12.46
C GLN A 53 0.79 -11.78 11.18
N GLU A 54 -0.21 -11.86 10.31
CA GLU A 54 -0.10 -12.60 9.05
C GLU A 54 0.96 -12.00 8.10
N PHE A 55 1.11 -10.66 8.12
CA PHE A 55 2.15 -9.99 7.35
C PHE A 55 3.55 -10.38 7.82
N GLU A 56 3.78 -10.39 9.14
CA GLU A 56 5.08 -10.73 9.72
C GLU A 56 5.44 -12.21 9.48
N GLU A 57 4.48 -13.13 9.60
CA GLU A 57 4.71 -14.56 9.33
C GLU A 57 5.13 -14.81 7.87
N LYS A 58 4.36 -14.30 6.92
CA LYS A 58 4.64 -14.50 5.48
C LYS A 58 5.89 -13.73 5.04
N LYS A 59 6.19 -12.56 5.63
CA LYS A 59 7.43 -11.82 5.37
C LYS A 59 8.66 -12.61 5.80
N ARG A 60 8.59 -13.32 6.94
CA ARG A 60 9.68 -14.18 7.43
C ARG A 60 9.87 -15.43 6.58
N ASP A 61 8.78 -15.97 6.03
CA ASP A 61 8.80 -17.12 5.11
C ASP A 61 9.37 -16.74 3.73
N LEU A 62 9.17 -15.50 3.30
CA LEU A 62 9.64 -14.94 2.03
C LEU A 62 11.04 -14.31 2.09
N SER A 63 11.68 -14.27 3.26
CA SER A 63 12.98 -13.63 3.50
C SER A 63 14.17 -14.56 3.32
#